data_AF-A0A133XJV7-F1
#
_entry.id   AF-A0A133XJV7-F1
#
_cell.length_a   1.000
_cell.length_b   1.000
_cell.length_c   1.000
_cell.angle_alpha   90.00
_cell.angle_beta   90.00
_cell.angle_gamma   90.00
#
_symmetry.space_group_name_H-M   'P 1'
#
loop_
_entity.id
_entity.type
_entity.pdbx_description
1 polymer ?
#
loop_
_entity_poly.entity_id
_entity_poly.type
_entity_poly.pdbx_seq_one_letter_code
_entity_poly.pdbx_strand_id
1 'polypeptide(L)'
;MKHQRGVALSGLLFWSIVLVLVAVLGMKVAPTVIEYYKIKKDCKGAVAQVGKDATVADVKRAFDRFAEIDMLDFKADQLDISKEGGQIVVSFAYEKRIPLFANVSLLIDYQGSTLER
;
A
#
# COMPACT_ATOMS: atom_id res chain seq x y z
N MET A 1 -12.35 -44.73 -26.77
CA MET A 1 -13.41 -44.12 -25.92
C MET A 1 -12.79 -42.96 -25.16
N LYS A 2 -13.31 -41.72 -25.28
CA LYS A 2 -12.82 -40.56 -24.54
C LYS A 2 -13.39 -40.62 -23.11
N HIS A 3 -12.55 -40.91 -22.11
CA HIS A 3 -12.95 -40.83 -20.71
C HIS A 3 -13.19 -39.37 -20.34
N GLN A 4 -14.45 -39.01 -20.10
CA GLN A 4 -14.82 -37.70 -19.57
C GLN A 4 -14.30 -37.64 -18.12
N ARG A 5 -13.13 -37.02 -17.92
CA ARG A 5 -12.59 -36.72 -16.60
C ARG A 5 -13.34 -35.49 -16.08
N GLY A 6 -14.55 -35.70 -15.57
CA GLY A 6 -15.25 -34.66 -14.81
C GLY A 6 -14.40 -34.22 -13.62
N VAL A 7 -14.56 -32.97 -13.18
CA VAL A 7 -14.00 -32.54 -11.91
C VAL A 7 -14.65 -33.40 -10.82
N ALA A 8 -13.85 -34.17 -10.09
CA ALA A 8 -14.36 -34.95 -8.96
C ALA A 8 -14.98 -33.99 -7.94
N LEU A 9 -16.12 -34.35 -7.35
CA LEU A 9 -16.80 -33.55 -6.31
C LEU A 9 -15.83 -33.17 -5.17
N SER A 10 -14.92 -34.07 -4.82
CA SER A 10 -13.84 -33.83 -3.85
C SER A 10 -12.86 -32.74 -4.30
N GLY A 11 -12.49 -32.74 -5.58
CA GLY A 11 -11.64 -31.71 -6.17
C GLY A 11 -12.34 -30.34 -6.19
N LEU A 12 -13.64 -30.32 -6.52
CA LEU A 12 -14.43 -29.08 -6.49
C LEU A 12 -14.52 -28.52 -5.07
N LEU A 13 -14.84 -29.35 -4.08
CA LEU A 13 -14.91 -28.94 -2.67
C LEU A 13 -13.57 -28.41 -2.14
N PHE A 14 -12.47 -29.09 -2.45
CA PHE A 14 -11.13 -28.63 -2.08
C PHE A 14 -10.83 -27.24 -2.67
N TRP A 15 -11.07 -27.05 -3.96
CA TRP A 15 -10.87 -25.75 -4.61
C TRP A 15 -11.80 -24.66 -4.07
N SER A 16 -13.04 -24.99 -3.70
CA SER A 16 -13.95 -24.02 -3.05
C SER A 16 -13.38 -23.50 -1.74
N ILE A 17 -12.80 -24.37 -0.90
CA ILE A 17 -12.16 -23.95 0.36
C ILE A 17 -10.96 -23.04 0.08
N VAL A 18 -10.11 -23.42 -0.87
CA VAL A 18 -8.94 -22.61 -1.27
C VAL A 18 -9.38 -21.23 -1.78
N LEU A 19 -10.42 -21.16 -2.61
CA LEU A 19 -10.96 -19.90 -3.12
C LEU A 19 -11.49 -19.00 -2.00
N VAL A 20 -12.22 -19.55 -1.02
CA VAL A 20 -12.72 -18.78 0.13
C VAL A 20 -11.55 -18.22 0.95
N LEU A 21 -10.51 -19.01 1.20
CA LEU A 21 -9.33 -18.53 1.92
C LEU A 21 -8.63 -17.39 1.18
N VAL A 22 -8.41 -17.53 -0.13
CA VAL A 22 -7.81 -16.48 -0.97
C VAL A 22 -8.70 -15.23 -1.00
N ALA A 23 -10.02 -15.38 -1.10
CA ALA A 23 -10.95 -14.25 -1.09
C ALA A 23 -10.89 -13.48 0.24
N VAL A 24 -10.89 -14.17 1.38
CA VAL A 24 -10.78 -13.53 2.70
C VAL A 24 -9.44 -12.81 2.88
N LEU A 25 -8.33 -13.42 2.45
CA LEU A 25 -7.02 -12.77 2.46
C LEU A 25 -7.03 -11.52 1.56
N GLY A 26 -7.57 -11.63 0.34
CA GLY A 26 -7.70 -10.53 -0.59
C GLY A 26 -8.49 -9.35 -0.01
N MET A 27 -9.63 -9.61 0.64
CA MET A 27 -10.44 -8.58 1.28
C MET A 27 -9.71 -7.87 2.43
N LYS A 28 -8.86 -8.57 3.18
CA LYS A 28 -8.06 -7.97 4.26
C LYS A 28 -6.84 -7.18 3.75
N VAL A 29 -6.21 -7.62 2.66
CA VAL A 29 -5.01 -7.00 2.09
C VAL A 29 -5.36 -5.84 1.14
N ALA A 30 -6.48 -5.90 0.43
CA ALA A 30 -6.91 -4.85 -0.48
C ALA A 30 -6.91 -3.43 0.14
N PRO A 31 -7.49 -3.18 1.34
CA PRO A 31 -7.47 -1.84 1.92
C PRO A 31 -6.05 -1.34 2.22
N THR A 32 -5.13 -2.20 2.64
CA THR A 32 -3.74 -1.79 2.95
C THR A 32 -2.95 -1.45 1.68
N VAL A 33 -3.21 -2.18 0.59
CA VAL A 33 -2.64 -1.87 -0.72
C VAL A 33 -3.18 -0.54 -1.26
N ILE A 34 -4.49 -0.27 -1.08
CA ILE A 34 -5.09 1.01 -1.47
C ILE A 34 -4.47 2.16 -0.67
N GLU A 35 -4.30 2.01 0.63
CA GLU A 35 -3.62 2.99 1.50
C GLU A 35 -2.20 3.29 1.00
N TYR A 36 -1.42 2.26 0.67
CA TYR A 36 -0.09 2.41 0.06
C TYR A 36 -0.11 3.26 -1.22
N TYR A 37 -1.04 2.97 -2.14
CA TYR A 37 -1.14 3.73 -3.39
C TYR A 37 -1.58 5.18 -3.18
N LYS A 38 -2.46 5.43 -2.19
CA LYS A 38 -2.84 6.78 -1.79
C LYS A 38 -1.63 7.56 -1.25
N ILE A 39 -0.88 6.99 -0.30
CA ILE A 39 0.35 7.63 0.23
C ILE A 39 1.32 7.96 -0.90
N LYS A 40 1.54 7.02 -1.83
CA LYS A 40 2.42 7.25 -2.99
C LYS A 40 1.93 8.40 -3.86
N LYS A 41 0.63 8.45 -4.16
CA LYS A 41 0.00 9.52 -4.94
C LYS A 41 0.11 10.86 -4.22
N ASP A 42 -0.13 10.88 -2.92
CA ASP A 42 -0.13 12.09 -2.10
C ASP A 42 1.29 12.64 -1.91
N CYS A 43 2.30 11.78 -1.79
CA CYS A 43 3.70 12.19 -1.84
C CYS A 43 4.04 12.87 -3.18
N LYS A 44 3.63 12.27 -4.31
CA LYS A 44 3.83 12.88 -5.64
C LYS A 44 3.08 14.21 -5.76
N GLY A 45 1.86 14.29 -5.24
CA GLY A 45 1.05 15.52 -5.22
C GLY A 45 1.68 16.62 -4.37
N ALA A 46 2.19 16.28 -3.18
CA ALA A 46 2.87 17.19 -2.28
C ALA A 46 4.13 17.77 -2.93
N VAL A 47 4.97 16.92 -3.52
CA VAL A 47 6.18 17.36 -4.24
C VAL A 47 5.84 18.24 -5.45
N ALA A 48 4.77 17.92 -6.19
CA ALA A 48 4.34 18.73 -7.33
C ALA A 48 3.76 20.10 -6.91
N GLN A 49 3.14 20.17 -5.73
CA GLN A 49 2.59 21.41 -5.19
C GLN A 49 3.68 22.33 -4.64
N VAL A 50 4.77 21.77 -4.10
CA VAL A 50 5.88 22.56 -3.56
C VAL A 50 6.91 22.91 -4.64
N GLY A 51 7.50 24.10 -4.55
CA GLY A 51 8.61 24.50 -5.44
C GLY A 51 9.92 23.78 -5.10
N LYS A 52 10.91 23.84 -6.01
CA LYS A 52 12.24 23.25 -5.81
C LYS A 52 12.97 23.78 -4.55
N ASP A 53 12.69 25.03 -4.19
CA ASP A 53 13.28 25.71 -3.04
C ASP A 53 12.52 25.48 -1.74
N ALA A 54 11.44 24.69 -1.77
CA ALA A 54 10.64 24.43 -0.59
C ALA A 54 11.44 23.74 0.53
N THR A 55 11.01 24.00 1.75
CA THR A 55 11.59 23.40 2.95
C THR A 55 10.93 22.05 3.22
N VAL A 56 11.57 21.24 4.07
CA VAL A 56 10.99 19.98 4.58
C VAL A 56 9.62 20.22 5.23
N ALA A 57 9.47 21.34 5.94
CA ALA A 57 8.21 21.69 6.60
C ALA A 57 7.08 21.99 5.59
N ASP A 58 7.40 22.58 4.45
CA ASP A 58 6.41 22.88 3.41
C ASP A 58 5.89 21.59 2.76
N VAL A 59 6.80 20.64 2.50
CA VAL A 59 6.45 19.30 1.98
C VAL A 59 5.56 18.55 2.96
N LYS A 60 5.91 18.55 4.26
CA LYS A 60 5.10 17.91 5.31
C LYS A 60 3.69 18.50 5.36
N ARG A 61 3.57 19.83 5.40
CA ARG A 61 2.26 20.52 5.38
C ARG A 61 1.47 20.22 4.12
N ALA A 62 2.13 20.15 2.96
CA ALA A 62 1.45 19.81 1.72
C ALA A 62 0.91 18.38 1.77
N PHE A 63 1.73 17.42 2.23
CA PHE A 63 1.32 16.03 2.41
C PHE A 63 0.17 15.88 3.42
N ASP A 64 0.23 16.53 4.58
CA ASP A 64 -0.82 16.43 5.61
C ASP A 64 -2.19 16.86 5.06
N ARG A 65 -2.24 17.86 4.17
CA ARG A 65 -3.50 18.24 3.50
C ARG A 65 -4.04 17.14 2.59
N PHE A 66 -3.17 16.47 1.84
CA PHE A 66 -3.58 15.34 1.00
C PHE A 66 -4.02 14.16 1.87
N ALA A 67 -3.27 13.84 2.93
CA ALA A 67 -3.59 12.79 3.87
C ALA A 67 -4.94 13.01 4.58
N GLU A 68 -5.28 14.25 4.93
CA GLU A 68 -6.59 14.61 5.49
C GLU A 68 -7.73 14.38 4.49
N ILE A 69 -7.54 14.77 3.22
CA ILE A 69 -8.53 14.55 2.14
C ILE A 69 -8.76 13.05 1.88
N ASP A 70 -7.67 12.27 1.80
CA ASP A 70 -7.72 10.83 1.50
C ASP A 70 -7.96 9.95 2.74
N MET A 71 -8.12 10.59 3.92
CA MET A 71 -8.35 10.00 5.25
C MET A 71 -7.31 8.95 5.63
N LEU A 72 -6.04 9.30 5.48
CA LEU A 72 -4.91 8.41 5.79
C LEU A 72 -4.56 8.46 7.28
N ASP A 73 -4.26 7.30 7.86
CA ASP A 73 -3.66 7.19 9.19
C ASP A 73 -2.14 7.50 9.17
N PHE A 74 -1.54 7.40 7.98
CA PHE A 74 -0.14 7.69 7.74
C PHE A 74 0.15 9.21 7.83
N LYS A 75 1.17 9.59 8.60
CA LYS A 75 1.48 10.99 8.94
C LYS A 75 2.71 11.50 8.19
N ALA A 76 2.78 12.81 7.94
CA ALA A 76 3.95 13.44 7.32
C ALA A 76 5.27 13.21 8.08
N ASP A 77 5.22 12.94 9.38
CA ASP A 77 6.43 12.66 10.18
C ASP A 77 7.09 11.32 9.88
N GLN A 78 6.37 10.41 9.21
CA GLN A 78 6.91 9.13 8.76
C GLN A 78 7.57 9.23 7.37
N LEU A 79 7.58 10.42 6.77
CA LEU A 79 8.25 10.69 5.51
C LEU A 79 9.74 11.00 5.73
N ASP A 80 10.58 10.36 4.92
CA ASP A 80 11.95 10.77 4.71
C ASP A 80 12.00 11.74 3.52
N ILE A 81 12.49 12.95 3.77
CA ILE A 81 12.50 14.03 2.78
C ILE A 81 13.94 14.45 2.56
N SER A 82 14.45 14.16 1.37
CA SER A 82 15.81 14.48 0.94
C SER A 82 15.80 15.42 -0.27
N LYS A 83 16.96 15.99 -0.57
CA LYS A 83 17.19 16.76 -1.80
C LYS A 83 18.26 16.06 -2.62
N GLU A 84 17.89 15.52 -3.77
CA GLU A 84 18.79 14.84 -4.70
C GLU A 84 18.79 15.58 -6.04
N GLY A 85 19.97 15.99 -6.52
CA GLY A 85 20.09 16.68 -7.82
C GLY A 85 19.28 17.98 -7.94
N GLY A 86 19.02 18.68 -6.82
CA GLY A 86 18.19 19.90 -6.79
C GLY A 86 16.69 19.64 -6.88
N GLN A 87 16.25 18.40 -6.71
CA GLN A 87 14.84 18.00 -6.61
C GLN A 87 14.54 17.49 -5.21
N ILE A 88 13.31 17.74 -4.75
CA ILE A 88 12.81 17.20 -3.49
C ILE A 88 12.38 15.76 -3.74
N VAL A 89 12.95 14.84 -2.97
CA VAL A 89 12.60 13.41 -2.99
C VAL A 89 11.94 13.08 -1.67
N VAL A 90 10.77 12.46 -1.75
CA VAL A 90 10.01 12.00 -0.59
C VAL A 90 9.96 10.48 -0.66
N SER A 91 10.41 9.84 0.40
CA SER A 91 10.41 8.40 0.57
C SER A 91 9.71 8.01 1.85
N PHE A 92 9.19 6.79 1.89
CA PHE A 92 8.53 6.24 3.07
C PHE A 92 8.69 4.73 3.11
N ALA A 93 8.73 4.19 4.32
CA ALA A 93 8.73 2.76 4.57
C ALA A 93 7.97 2.47 5.87
N TYR A 94 7.08 1.48 5.86
CA TYR A 94 6.31 1.08 7.04
C TYR A 94 5.83 -0.36 6.94
N GLU A 95 5.60 -0.98 8.09
CA GLU A 95 5.02 -2.32 8.20
C GLU A 95 3.51 -2.24 8.43
N LYS A 96 2.73 -3.08 7.74
CA LYS A 96 1.33 -3.34 8.10
C LYS A 96 1.18 -4.78 8.56
N ARG A 97 0.77 -4.93 9.82
CA ARG A 97 0.38 -6.20 10.42
C ARG A 97 -1.13 -6.40 10.27
N ILE A 98 -1.52 -7.39 9.47
CA ILE A 98 -2.91 -7.73 9.18
C ILE A 98 -3.28 -9.00 9.96
N PRO A 99 -4.12 -8.91 11.00
CA PRO A 99 -4.56 -10.08 11.75
C PRO A 99 -5.40 -11.00 10.85
N LEU A 100 -5.05 -12.28 10.79
CA LEU A 100 -5.78 -13.27 10.01
C LEU A 100 -6.80 -13.99 10.90
N PHE A 101 -6.33 -14.78 11.85
CA PHE A 101 -7.13 -15.52 12.82
C PHE A 101 -6.28 -15.95 14.03
N ALA A 102 -6.88 -15.97 15.22
CA ALA A 102 -6.19 -16.27 16.48
C ALA A 102 -4.86 -15.48 16.59
N ASN A 103 -3.72 -16.18 16.74
CA ASN A 103 -2.39 -15.59 16.87
C ASN A 103 -1.63 -15.51 15.52
N VAL A 104 -2.32 -15.63 14.39
CA VAL A 104 -1.72 -15.61 13.05
C VAL A 104 -1.98 -14.27 12.37
N SER A 105 -0.92 -13.64 11.89
CA SER A 105 -0.96 -12.38 11.15
C SER A 105 -0.13 -12.45 9.87
N LEU A 106 -0.57 -11.73 8.85
CA LEU A 106 0.21 -11.42 7.66
C LEU A 106 0.93 -10.08 7.90
N LEU A 107 2.23 -10.02 7.61
CA LEU A 107 2.99 -8.77 7.61
C LEU A 107 3.29 -8.39 6.18
N ILE A 108 3.11 -7.11 5.85
CA ILE A 108 3.48 -6.54 4.55
C ILE A 108 4.38 -5.34 4.81
N ASP A 109 5.58 -5.38 4.24
CA ASP A 109 6.52 -4.27 4.19
C ASP A 109 6.20 -3.38 2.99
N TYR A 110 5.71 -2.17 3.25
CA TYR A 110 5.46 -1.18 2.21
C TYR A 110 6.61 -0.19 2.15
N GLN A 111 7.06 0.10 0.93
CA GLN A 111 8.08 1.11 0.67
C GLN A 111 7.76 1.88 -0.61
N GLY A 112 8.05 3.16 -0.64
CA GLY A 112 7.83 4.01 -1.80
C GLY A 112 8.76 5.22 -1.81
N SER A 113 9.02 5.72 -3.02
CA SER A 113 9.75 6.97 -3.24
C SER A 113 9.14 7.73 -4.42
N THR A 114 9.27 9.05 -4.41
CA THR A 114 8.91 9.91 -5.54
C THR A 114 9.99 9.93 -6.62
N LEU A 115 11.22 9.52 -6.30
CA LEU A 115 12.28 9.33 -7.29
C LEU A 115 12.04 7.99 -8.01
N GLU A 116 11.67 8.06 -9.28
CA GLU A 116 11.64 6.88 -10.15
C GLU A 116 13.09 6.55 -10.52
N ARG A 117 13.63 5.45 -9.97
CA ARG A 117 14.92 4.89 -10.38
C ARG A 117 14.85 4.28 -11.77
#